data_AF-D2VKW9-F1
#
_entry.id   AF-D2VKW9-F1
#
_cell.length_a   1.000
_cell.length_b   1.000
_cell.length_c   1.000
_cell.angle_alpha   90.00
_cell.angle_beta   90.00
_cell.angle_gamma   90.00
#
_symmetry.space_group_name_H-M   'P 1'
#
loop_
_entity.id
_entity.type
_entity.pdbx_description
1 polymer ?
#
loop_
_entity_poly.entity_id
_entity_poly.type
_entity_poly.pdbx_seq_one_letter_code
_entity_poly.pdbx_strand_id
1 'polypeptide(L)'
;MSLFGSKQASAEVENIKVLPPLPQKTRSPLSPEDPDTDVHLIICIAGMGARKGHFLSDSLLSQFGKWFDINKCQSAMRDTMQTAIQNYGTEQIKKKPPKIVVKSIDYCSVVREEGGYNDKLGRVSMKSGAALLRMIANESMIDVLMYNSEKIKKQILSESVKQINDIFEEMEGIPLKSISLVGHSLGSVVAFDLLHQNQESGKTLLKMQPNFCFLVGSPLGLFLTMDFQTEKKQMESFNYVNPATGKRQLLKEVPIFHLYHPYDPVAYRLDPHLDPAFSNYDPFELEFFVRRSKGSSLPVVQITNAFNSVLTTLGVNKKPDENYKRLVRLYEIVDHALPVMSEVVVNEYLNAGDVHLKYWSNTEVNCFILEKIGVLKVEKQKQSA
;
A
#
# COMPACT_ATOMS: atom_id res chain seq x y z
N MET A 1 28.17 51.20 7.52
CA MET A 1 28.75 49.86 7.72
C MET A 1 27.70 48.83 7.32
N SER A 2 27.73 48.42 6.06
CA SER A 2 26.99 47.28 5.51
C SER A 2 27.62 45.98 6.00
N LEU A 3 26.82 44.95 6.27
CA LEU A 3 27.21 43.53 6.12
C LEU A 3 25.95 42.64 6.17
N PHE A 4 25.00 42.91 5.27
CA PHE A 4 24.08 41.88 4.77
C PHE A 4 24.58 41.50 3.37
N GLY A 5 25.45 40.51 3.32
CA GLY A 5 25.85 39.85 2.08
C GLY A 5 24.93 38.67 1.85
N SER A 6 23.90 38.87 1.04
CA SER A 6 23.13 37.80 0.40
C SER A 6 24.08 36.97 -0.47
N LYS A 7 24.41 35.75 -0.02
CA LYS A 7 24.83 34.68 -0.93
C LYS A 7 23.71 33.65 -0.95
N GLN A 8 22.90 33.77 -2.00
CA GLN A 8 22.11 32.69 -2.58
C GLN A 8 23.08 31.51 -2.81
N ALA A 9 23.07 30.53 -1.93
CA ALA A 9 23.73 29.25 -2.15
C ALA A 9 22.77 28.41 -2.99
N SER A 10 22.82 28.65 -4.30
CA SER A 10 22.39 27.70 -5.32
C SER A 10 23.31 26.48 -5.21
N ALA A 11 22.98 25.56 -4.30
CA ALA A 11 23.69 24.29 -4.17
C ALA A 11 23.18 23.34 -5.26
N GLU A 12 24.12 22.96 -6.12
CA GLU A 12 23.98 22.17 -7.31
C GLU A 12 23.23 20.85 -7.07
N VAL A 13 22.18 20.68 -7.87
CA VAL A 13 21.40 19.45 -8.01
C VAL A 13 22.22 18.49 -8.87
N GLU A 14 23.06 17.67 -8.26
CA GLU A 14 23.64 16.50 -8.95
C GLU A 14 22.75 15.27 -8.78
N ASN A 15 21.86 15.13 -9.77
CA ASN A 15 21.60 13.92 -10.55
C ASN A 15 21.02 12.65 -9.87
N ILE A 16 19.77 12.74 -9.39
CA ILE A 16 18.83 11.64 -9.74
C ILE A 16 18.61 11.78 -11.24
N LYS A 17 19.07 10.81 -12.04
CA LYS A 17 18.98 10.86 -13.50
C LYS A 17 17.51 10.74 -13.90
N VAL A 18 16.86 11.89 -14.05
CA VAL A 18 15.47 11.97 -14.46
C VAL A 18 15.33 11.42 -15.88
N LEU A 19 14.46 10.44 -16.07
CA LEU A 19 14.25 9.83 -17.38
C LEU A 19 13.24 10.65 -18.19
N PRO A 20 13.36 10.68 -19.53
CA PRO A 20 12.32 11.25 -20.37
C PRO A 20 10.98 10.53 -20.12
N PRO A 21 9.84 11.19 -20.39
CA PRO A 21 8.53 10.55 -20.27
C PRO A 21 8.50 9.25 -21.07
N LEU A 22 7.96 8.19 -20.45
CA LEU A 22 7.91 6.87 -21.08
C LEU A 22 7.13 6.97 -22.39
N PRO A 23 7.64 6.37 -23.49
CA PRO A 23 6.94 6.39 -24.76
C PRO A 23 5.55 5.76 -24.59
N GLN A 24 4.53 6.43 -25.14
CA GLN A 24 3.18 5.88 -25.23
C GLN A 24 3.25 4.58 -26.05
N LYS A 25 2.83 3.47 -25.42
CA LYS A 25 2.94 2.09 -25.91
C LYS A 25 2.86 1.94 -27.44
N THR A 26 3.97 1.56 -28.06
CA THR A 26 3.98 0.72 -29.27
C THR A 26 4.69 -0.58 -28.93
N ARG A 27 3.93 -1.68 -28.89
CA ARG A 27 4.45 -3.04 -28.69
C ARG A 27 5.52 -3.34 -29.75
N SER A 28 6.75 -3.62 -29.33
CA SER A 28 7.73 -4.33 -30.16
C SER A 28 7.60 -5.85 -29.90
N PRO A 29 7.56 -6.70 -30.95
CA PRO A 29 7.47 -8.15 -30.78
C PRO A 29 8.83 -8.80 -31.02
N LEU A 30 9.48 -9.40 -30.02
CA LEU A 30 10.63 -10.29 -30.25
C LEU A 30 10.65 -11.50 -29.29
N SER A 31 10.62 -12.67 -29.94
CA SER A 31 10.80 -14.11 -29.62
C SER A 31 10.26 -14.77 -28.34
N PRO A 32 9.79 -16.03 -28.44
CA PRO A 32 8.86 -16.63 -27.51
C PRO A 32 9.56 -17.58 -26.53
N GLU A 33 9.73 -17.14 -25.28
CA GLU A 33 9.46 -18.07 -24.19
C GLU A 33 7.94 -18.15 -24.07
N ASP A 34 7.40 -19.39 -24.10
CA ASP A 34 5.99 -19.78 -24.16
C ASP A 34 5.00 -18.58 -24.10
N PRO A 35 4.50 -18.09 -25.27
CA PRO A 35 3.88 -16.77 -25.47
C PRO A 35 2.55 -16.55 -24.72
N ASP A 36 2.23 -17.44 -23.80
CA ASP A 36 0.93 -17.65 -23.20
C ASP A 36 1.03 -17.79 -21.67
N THR A 37 2.21 -17.52 -21.07
CA THR A 37 2.37 -17.39 -19.61
C THR A 37 2.38 -15.92 -19.19
N ASP A 38 1.25 -15.47 -18.65
CA ASP A 38 1.10 -14.13 -18.09
C ASP A 38 2.05 -13.92 -16.89
N VAL A 39 3.04 -13.03 -17.03
CA VAL A 39 3.95 -12.65 -15.94
C VAL A 39 3.47 -11.37 -15.27
N HIS A 40 3.24 -11.44 -13.95
CA HIS A 40 2.87 -10.29 -13.12
C HIS A 40 4.01 -9.97 -12.15
N LEU A 41 4.53 -8.75 -12.20
CA LEU A 41 5.56 -8.25 -11.29
C LEU A 41 4.92 -7.47 -10.15
N ILE A 42 5.27 -7.84 -8.91
CA ILE A 42 4.85 -7.16 -7.69
C ILE A 42 6.09 -6.72 -6.93
N ILE A 43 6.19 -5.41 -6.69
CA ILE A 43 7.31 -4.79 -5.96
C ILE A 43 6.80 -4.35 -4.60
N CYS A 44 7.28 -5.02 -3.56
CA CYS A 44 6.98 -4.73 -2.16
C CYS A 44 7.91 -3.61 -1.64
N ILE A 45 7.30 -2.55 -1.15
CA ILE A 45 7.97 -1.41 -0.51
C ILE A 45 7.54 -1.44 0.96
N ALA A 46 8.40 -1.97 1.83
CA ALA A 46 8.05 -2.06 3.24
C ALA A 46 8.35 -0.76 4.01
N GLY A 47 7.73 -0.60 5.19
CA GLY A 47 8.04 0.46 6.13
C GLY A 47 9.39 0.24 6.84
N MET A 48 9.79 1.20 7.69
CA MET A 48 11.16 1.21 8.25
C MET A 48 11.49 0.08 9.23
N GLY A 49 10.48 -0.64 9.70
CA GLY A 49 10.66 -1.81 10.54
C GLY A 49 11.25 -3.01 9.77
N ALA A 50 10.94 -3.21 8.49
CA ALA A 50 11.33 -4.42 7.76
C ALA A 50 12.69 -4.26 7.06
N ARG A 51 13.71 -4.96 7.55
CA ARG A 51 15.12 -4.88 7.11
C ARG A 51 15.69 -6.25 6.78
N LYS A 52 16.57 -6.35 5.80
CA LYS A 52 17.18 -7.61 5.39
C LYS A 52 17.95 -8.28 6.53
N GLY A 53 17.54 -9.49 6.91
CA GLY A 53 18.25 -10.31 7.90
C GLY A 53 18.15 -9.83 9.36
N HIS A 54 17.32 -8.82 9.65
CA HIS A 54 17.10 -8.35 11.02
C HIS A 54 15.98 -9.15 11.69
N PHE A 55 16.35 -10.00 12.64
CA PHE A 55 15.40 -10.73 13.48
C PHE A 55 15.43 -10.18 14.89
N LEU A 56 14.25 -9.84 15.43
CA LEU A 56 14.08 -9.69 16.88
C LEU A 56 14.11 -11.10 17.48
N SER A 57 15.31 -11.61 17.80
CA SER A 57 15.48 -12.96 18.35
C SER A 57 15.36 -13.01 19.87
N ASP A 58 15.53 -11.89 20.58
CA ASP A 58 15.59 -11.88 22.04
C ASP A 58 14.38 -11.14 22.65
N SER A 59 13.52 -11.90 23.33
CA SER A 59 12.31 -11.50 24.10
C SER A 59 10.95 -11.68 23.38
N LEU A 60 9.88 -11.60 24.20
CA LEU A 60 8.41 -11.77 24.03
C LEU A 60 7.75 -11.50 22.65
N LEU A 61 8.48 -10.94 21.69
CA LEU A 61 8.06 -10.54 20.36
C LEU A 61 8.54 -11.49 19.25
N SER A 62 9.08 -12.66 19.58
CA SER A 62 9.59 -13.66 18.61
C SER A 62 8.56 -14.02 17.52
N GLN A 63 7.26 -14.00 17.85
CA GLN A 63 6.17 -14.24 16.89
C GLN A 63 6.04 -13.13 15.83
N PHE A 64 6.41 -11.89 16.18
CA PHE A 64 6.38 -10.71 15.30
C PHE A 64 7.71 -10.46 14.57
N GLY A 65 8.83 -10.93 15.13
CA GLY A 65 10.18 -10.69 14.62
C GLY A 65 10.41 -11.11 13.16
N LYS A 66 9.58 -12.03 12.62
CA LYS A 66 9.64 -12.41 11.21
C LYS A 66 9.19 -11.31 10.24
N TRP A 67 8.30 -10.42 10.66
CA TRP A 67 7.78 -9.33 9.81
C TRP A 67 8.72 -8.12 9.74
N PHE A 68 9.78 -8.14 10.54
CA PHE A 68 10.89 -7.20 10.46
C PHE A 68 11.98 -7.66 9.48
N ASP A 69 11.78 -8.77 8.78
CA ASP A 69 12.63 -9.22 7.67
C ASP A 69 11.89 -9.12 6.34
N ILE A 70 12.38 -8.22 5.48
CA ILE A 70 11.78 -7.97 4.17
C ILE A 70 11.74 -9.22 3.28
N ASN A 71 12.71 -10.14 3.39
CA ASN A 71 12.71 -11.38 2.61
C ASN A 71 11.58 -12.32 3.05
N LYS A 72 11.26 -12.31 4.35
CA LYS A 72 10.14 -13.09 4.90
C LYS A 72 8.81 -12.46 4.51
N CYS A 73 8.70 -11.13 4.50
CA CYS A 73 7.52 -10.44 3.97
C CYS A 73 7.30 -10.78 2.48
N GLN A 74 8.35 -10.71 1.67
CA GLN A 74 8.31 -11.08 0.25
C GLN A 74 7.88 -12.53 0.03
N SER A 75 8.46 -13.47 0.79
CA SER A 75 8.14 -14.89 0.67
C SER A 75 6.72 -15.18 1.16
N ALA A 76 6.31 -14.61 2.29
CA ALA A 76 4.96 -14.75 2.82
C ALA A 76 3.89 -14.26 1.84
N MET A 77 4.13 -13.12 1.18
CA MET A 77 3.22 -12.60 0.16
C MET A 77 3.16 -13.52 -1.06
N ARG A 78 4.31 -13.97 -1.56
CA ARG A 78 4.39 -14.94 -2.68
C ARG A 78 3.61 -16.22 -2.36
N ASP A 79 3.85 -16.83 -1.21
CA ASP A 79 3.27 -18.10 -0.82
C ASP A 79 1.75 -17.97 -0.59
N THR A 80 1.32 -16.85 0.01
CA THR A 80 -0.10 -16.55 0.20
C THR A 80 -0.82 -16.33 -1.13
N MET A 81 -0.19 -15.63 -2.09
CA MET A 81 -0.75 -15.45 -3.43
C MET A 81 -0.86 -16.77 -4.20
N GLN A 82 0.17 -17.61 -4.13
CA GLN A 82 0.13 -18.94 -4.76
C GLN A 82 -0.99 -19.81 -4.16
N THR A 83 -1.10 -19.81 -2.84
CA THR A 83 -2.18 -20.51 -2.11
C THR A 83 -3.56 -19.97 -2.51
N ALA A 84 -3.70 -18.64 -2.63
CA ALA A 84 -4.94 -18.02 -3.08
C ALA A 84 -5.30 -18.42 -4.52
N ILE A 85 -4.33 -18.46 -5.45
CA ILE A 85 -4.56 -18.94 -6.82
C ILE A 85 -5.00 -20.40 -6.83
N GLN A 86 -4.37 -21.27 -6.04
CA GLN A 86 -4.73 -22.67 -5.97
C GLN A 86 -6.14 -22.89 -5.39
N ASN A 87 -6.51 -22.12 -4.36
CA ASN A 87 -7.79 -22.28 -3.68
C ASN A 87 -8.96 -21.61 -4.42
N TYR A 88 -8.70 -20.48 -5.07
CA TYR A 88 -9.74 -19.59 -5.59
C TYR A 88 -9.64 -19.31 -7.09
N GLY A 89 -8.58 -19.72 -7.76
CA GLY A 89 -8.45 -19.60 -9.21
C GLY A 89 -9.54 -20.39 -9.94
N THR A 90 -9.90 -19.95 -11.15
CA THR A 90 -10.77 -20.74 -12.03
C THR A 90 -10.02 -22.00 -12.48
N GLU A 91 -10.75 -23.02 -12.93
CA GLU A 91 -10.13 -24.25 -13.44
C GLU A 91 -9.15 -24.01 -14.61
N GLN A 92 -9.35 -22.95 -15.39
CA GLN A 92 -8.42 -22.54 -16.44
C GLN A 92 -7.10 -22.01 -15.85
N ILE A 93 -7.20 -21.14 -14.84
CA ILE A 93 -6.04 -20.57 -14.14
C ILE A 93 -5.27 -21.66 -13.38
N LYS A 94 -5.96 -22.64 -12.79
CA LYS A 94 -5.30 -23.77 -12.12
C LYS A 94 -4.52 -24.65 -13.10
N LYS A 95 -5.05 -24.85 -14.31
CA LYS A 95 -4.36 -25.63 -15.37
C LYS A 95 -3.14 -24.92 -15.93
N LYS A 96 -3.20 -23.59 -16.07
CA LYS A 96 -2.08 -22.75 -16.50
C LYS A 96 -1.93 -21.55 -15.57
N PRO A 97 -1.22 -21.71 -14.43
CA PRO A 97 -1.11 -20.64 -13.45
C PRO A 97 -0.23 -19.51 -14.00
N PRO A 98 -0.65 -18.23 -13.85
CA PRO A 98 0.19 -17.10 -14.21
C PRO A 98 1.43 -17.05 -13.30
N LYS A 99 2.54 -16.55 -13.85
CA LYS A 99 3.80 -16.42 -13.10
C LYS A 99 3.78 -15.12 -12.31
N ILE A 100 3.68 -15.22 -10.99
CA ILE A 100 3.77 -14.06 -10.09
C ILE A 100 5.20 -13.93 -9.57
N VAL A 101 5.86 -12.84 -9.94
CA VAL A 101 7.19 -12.48 -9.47
C VAL A 101 7.04 -11.42 -8.38
N VAL A 102 7.27 -11.82 -7.13
CA VAL A 102 7.29 -10.89 -5.98
C VAL A 102 8.74 -10.56 -5.64
N LYS A 103 9.07 -9.27 -5.73
CA LYS A 103 10.36 -8.65 -5.40
C LYS A 103 10.15 -7.62 -4.31
N SER A 104 11.16 -7.32 -3.51
CA SER A 104 11.09 -6.32 -2.45
C SER A 104 12.31 -5.42 -2.44
N ILE A 105 12.11 -4.16 -2.05
CA ILE A 105 13.21 -3.22 -1.82
C ILE A 105 13.48 -3.04 -0.32
N ASP A 106 14.73 -2.71 0.02
CA ASP A 106 15.21 -2.42 1.37
C ASP A 106 15.98 -1.10 1.38
N TYR A 107 15.26 0.01 1.25
CA TYR A 107 15.84 1.35 1.41
C TYR A 107 16.15 1.66 2.89
N CYS A 108 15.44 1.01 3.82
CA CYS A 108 15.48 1.27 5.24
C CYS A 108 16.83 0.95 5.87
N SER A 109 17.44 -0.19 5.47
CA SER A 109 18.76 -0.59 5.96
C SER A 109 19.82 0.47 5.63
N VAL A 110 19.81 0.98 4.39
CA VAL A 110 20.77 2.01 3.93
C VAL A 110 20.58 3.32 4.71
N VAL A 111 19.34 3.80 4.81
CA VAL A 111 19.05 5.12 5.43
C VAL A 111 19.28 5.11 6.96
N ARG A 112 18.99 4.00 7.65
CA ARG A 112 19.15 3.91 9.11
C ARG A 112 20.59 3.63 9.54
N GLU A 113 21.38 2.91 8.73
CA GLU A 113 22.82 2.68 9.01
C GLU A 113 23.63 3.99 8.98
N GLU A 114 23.33 4.91 8.06
CA GLU A 114 24.00 6.21 7.99
C GLU A 114 23.68 7.15 9.18
N GLY A 115 22.55 6.94 9.86
CA GLY A 115 22.02 7.88 10.86
C GLY A 115 22.29 7.55 12.33
N GLY A 116 22.62 6.30 12.66
CA GLY A 116 22.87 5.85 14.05
C GLY A 116 21.66 6.02 15.00
N TYR A 117 20.44 6.09 14.46
CA TYR A 117 19.24 6.43 15.23
C TYR A 117 18.77 5.31 16.17
N ASN A 118 18.96 4.03 15.79
CA ASN A 118 18.57 2.88 16.61
C ASN A 118 19.22 2.91 18.00
N ASP A 119 20.51 3.25 18.07
CA ASP A 119 21.24 3.35 19.34
C ASP A 119 20.76 4.53 20.19
N LYS A 120 20.41 5.65 19.56
CA LYS A 120 19.89 6.84 20.25
C LYS A 120 18.48 6.58 20.80
N LEU A 121 17.63 5.91 20.04
CA LEU A 121 16.25 5.59 20.41
C LEU A 121 16.17 4.48 21.46
N GLY A 122 17.03 3.46 21.35
CA GLY A 122 17.15 2.39 22.35
C GLY A 122 17.58 2.91 23.71
N ARG A 123 18.33 4.03 23.77
CA ARG A 123 18.73 4.70 25.03
C ARG A 123 17.58 5.43 25.71
N VAL A 124 16.66 6.03 24.95
CA VAL A 124 15.53 6.80 25.50
C VAL A 124 14.26 5.97 25.67
N SER A 125 14.20 4.80 25.04
CA SER A 125 13.07 3.88 25.15
C SER A 125 13.12 3.10 26.46
N MET A 126 12.03 3.15 27.23
CA MET A 126 11.87 2.29 28.40
C MET A 126 11.86 0.82 27.98
N LYS A 127 12.68 0.00 28.66
CA LYS A 127 12.80 -1.45 28.41
C LYS A 127 11.69 -2.28 29.08
N SER A 128 10.88 -1.70 29.96
CA SER A 128 9.80 -2.34 30.72
C SER A 128 8.42 -1.74 30.43
N GLY A 129 7.36 -2.55 30.50
CA GLY A 129 5.97 -2.15 30.28
C GLY A 129 5.37 -2.67 28.95
N ALA A 130 4.49 -1.88 28.31
CA ALA A 130 3.83 -2.23 27.05
C ALA A 130 4.78 -2.21 25.84
N ALA A 131 5.73 -3.15 25.80
CA ALA A 131 6.80 -3.22 24.81
C ALA A 131 6.27 -3.25 23.36
N LEU A 132 5.18 -3.96 23.10
CA LEU A 132 4.54 -4.02 21.78
C LEU A 132 3.98 -2.65 21.35
N LEU A 133 3.23 -1.98 22.24
CA LEU A 133 2.66 -0.66 21.95
C LEU A 133 3.76 0.40 21.78
N ARG A 134 4.83 0.32 22.59
CA ARG A 134 5.99 1.21 22.45
C ARG A 134 6.75 0.94 21.16
N MET A 135 6.89 -0.31 20.73
CA MET A 135 7.50 -0.65 19.45
C MET A 135 6.71 -0.05 18.29
N ILE A 136 5.38 -0.23 18.26
CA ILE A 136 4.52 0.35 17.22
C ILE A 136 4.60 1.88 17.26
N ALA A 137 4.43 2.49 18.44
CA ALA A 137 4.51 3.94 18.59
C ALA A 137 5.86 4.50 18.18
N ASN A 138 6.96 3.83 18.54
CA ASN A 138 8.29 4.23 18.12
C ASN A 138 8.46 4.10 16.60
N GLU A 139 8.16 2.94 16.00
CA GLU A 139 8.27 2.77 14.55
C GLU A 139 7.42 3.83 13.81
N SER A 140 6.14 3.99 14.15
CA SER A 140 5.27 5.00 13.52
C SER A 140 5.72 6.44 13.75
N MET A 141 6.14 6.81 14.96
CA MET A 141 6.58 8.18 15.27
C MET A 141 7.91 8.51 14.59
N ILE A 142 8.87 7.58 14.59
CA ILE A 142 10.15 7.76 13.92
C ILE A 142 9.93 7.85 12.41
N ASP A 143 9.05 7.03 11.84
CA ASP A 143 8.68 7.07 10.42
C ASP A 143 8.17 8.46 10.02
N VAL A 144 7.25 9.03 10.81
CA VAL A 144 6.75 10.40 10.59
C VAL A 144 7.87 11.44 10.73
N LEU A 145 8.64 11.39 11.81
CA LEU A 145 9.68 12.39 12.08
C LEU A 145 10.83 12.34 11.07
N MET A 146 11.26 11.13 10.69
CA MET A 146 12.34 10.93 9.71
C MET A 146 11.87 11.34 8.33
N TYR A 147 10.67 10.96 7.91
CA TYR A 147 10.17 11.29 6.58
C TYR A 147 9.78 12.77 6.41
N ASN A 148 9.50 13.47 7.52
CA ASN A 148 9.32 14.93 7.51
C ASN A 148 10.65 15.72 7.36
N SER A 149 11.81 15.06 7.48
CA SER A 149 13.10 15.68 7.21
C SER A 149 13.41 15.61 5.71
N GLU A 150 13.44 16.76 5.04
CA GLU A 150 13.77 16.89 3.61
C GLU A 150 15.03 16.12 3.18
N LYS A 151 16.06 16.11 4.03
CA LYS A 151 17.30 15.38 3.76
C LYS A 151 17.05 13.87 3.72
N ILE A 152 16.38 13.34 4.74
CA ILE A 152 16.12 11.90 4.88
C ILE A 152 15.11 11.44 3.83
N LYS A 153 14.06 12.23 3.59
CA LYS A 153 13.08 11.99 2.52
C LYS A 153 13.75 11.81 1.15
N LYS A 154 14.67 12.71 0.79
CA LYS A 154 15.43 12.61 -0.48
C LYS A 154 16.29 11.35 -0.54
N GLN A 155 16.95 10.98 0.55
CA GLN A 155 17.74 9.74 0.61
C GLN A 155 16.85 8.50 0.43
N ILE A 156 15.72 8.43 1.15
CA ILE A 156 14.74 7.34 1.05
C ILE A 156 14.24 7.20 -0.39
N LEU A 157 13.83 8.30 -1.02
CA LEU A 157 13.31 8.30 -2.38
C LEU A 157 14.39 7.90 -3.39
N SER A 158 15.59 8.46 -3.29
CA SER A 158 16.71 8.15 -4.20
C SER A 158 17.09 6.67 -4.14
N GLU A 159 17.22 6.11 -2.93
CA GLU A 159 17.56 4.70 -2.76
C GLU A 159 16.41 3.79 -3.23
N SER A 160 15.16 4.17 -2.96
CA SER A 160 13.99 3.43 -3.45
C SER A 160 13.92 3.41 -4.98
N VAL A 161 14.15 4.55 -5.64
CA VAL A 161 14.19 4.65 -7.11
C VAL A 161 15.27 3.74 -7.68
N LYS A 162 16.47 3.78 -7.10
CA LYS A 162 17.59 2.94 -7.54
C LYS A 162 17.22 1.46 -7.47
N GLN A 163 16.80 0.96 -6.31
CA GLN A 163 16.47 -0.46 -6.14
C GLN A 163 15.27 -0.91 -7.00
N ILE A 164 14.25 -0.07 -7.18
CA ILE A 164 13.12 -0.37 -8.07
C ILE A 164 13.60 -0.45 -9.53
N ASN A 165 14.48 0.46 -9.95
CA ASN A 165 15.03 0.46 -11.30
C ASN A 165 15.97 -0.73 -11.55
N ASP A 166 16.74 -1.17 -10.56
CA ASP A 166 17.54 -2.40 -10.62
C ASP A 166 16.62 -3.62 -10.84
N ILE A 167 15.48 -3.68 -10.14
CA ILE A 167 14.46 -4.73 -10.38
C ILE A 167 13.91 -4.64 -11.80
N PHE A 168 13.69 -3.44 -12.35
CA PHE A 168 13.23 -3.30 -13.74
C PHE A 168 14.27 -3.73 -14.77
N GLU A 169 15.57 -3.50 -14.51
CA GLU A 169 16.66 -4.03 -15.33
C GLU A 169 16.70 -5.55 -15.29
N GLU A 170 16.55 -6.17 -14.11
CA GLU A 170 16.46 -7.64 -13.99
C GLU A 170 15.28 -8.24 -14.77
N MET A 171 14.21 -7.47 -14.94
CA MET A 171 13.00 -7.89 -15.64
C MET A 171 12.98 -7.46 -17.11
N GLU A 172 14.05 -6.82 -17.60
CA GLU A 172 14.18 -6.41 -18.99
C GLU A 172 14.16 -7.64 -19.92
N GLY A 173 13.37 -7.58 -21.00
CA GLY A 173 13.17 -8.71 -21.92
C GLY A 173 12.09 -9.71 -21.51
N ILE A 174 11.54 -9.62 -20.29
CA ILE A 174 10.41 -10.45 -19.86
C ILE A 174 9.09 -9.75 -20.24
N PRO A 175 8.16 -10.40 -20.98
CA PRO A 175 6.87 -9.80 -21.31
C PRO A 175 5.97 -9.70 -20.07
N LEU A 176 6.08 -8.58 -19.34
CA LEU A 176 5.25 -8.30 -18.18
C LEU A 176 3.83 -7.88 -18.59
N LYS A 177 2.83 -8.60 -18.07
CA LYS A 177 1.41 -8.25 -18.22
C LYS A 177 1.01 -7.09 -17.31
N SER A 178 1.51 -7.07 -16.07
CA SER A 178 1.29 -5.96 -15.14
C SER A 178 2.44 -5.77 -14.16
N ILE A 179 2.64 -4.54 -13.74
CA ILE A 179 3.55 -4.11 -12.67
C ILE A 179 2.71 -3.51 -11.55
N SER A 180 2.88 -3.98 -10.31
CA SER A 180 2.16 -3.45 -9.14
C SER A 180 3.14 -3.04 -8.06
N LEU A 181 2.99 -1.83 -7.52
CA LEU A 181 3.66 -1.42 -6.29
C LEU A 181 2.77 -1.76 -5.09
N VAL A 182 3.36 -2.34 -4.05
CA VAL A 182 2.67 -2.61 -2.78
C VAL A 182 3.45 -1.96 -1.66
N GLY A 183 2.98 -0.81 -1.21
CA GLY A 183 3.54 -0.08 -0.09
C GLY A 183 2.88 -0.49 1.21
N HIS A 184 3.66 -0.80 2.25
CA HIS A 184 3.17 -1.07 3.60
C HIS A 184 3.68 -0.01 4.56
N SER A 185 2.80 0.51 5.44
CA SER A 185 3.18 1.53 6.42
C SER A 185 3.87 2.73 5.74
N LEU A 186 5.03 3.20 6.20
CA LEU A 186 5.80 4.28 5.54
C LEU A 186 6.13 3.98 4.07
N GLY A 187 6.31 2.71 3.70
CA GLY A 187 6.53 2.32 2.30
C GLY A 187 5.37 2.70 1.37
N SER A 188 4.16 2.88 1.91
CA SER A 188 3.01 3.45 1.19
C SER A 188 3.22 4.91 0.82
N VAL A 189 3.77 5.69 1.76
CA VAL A 189 4.07 7.12 1.55
C VAL A 189 5.16 7.26 0.50
N VAL A 190 6.20 6.42 0.58
CA VAL A 190 7.25 6.33 -0.44
C VAL A 190 6.66 6.00 -1.81
N ALA A 191 5.84 4.95 -1.91
CA ALA A 191 5.20 4.54 -3.17
C ALA A 191 4.35 5.67 -3.78
N PHE A 192 3.59 6.38 -2.94
CA PHE A 192 2.77 7.50 -3.37
C PHE A 192 3.62 8.68 -3.87
N ASP A 193 4.62 9.11 -3.10
CA ASP A 193 5.48 10.25 -3.46
C ASP A 193 6.26 9.99 -4.75
N LEU A 194 6.72 8.76 -4.97
CA LEU A 194 7.39 8.36 -6.23
C LEU A 194 6.47 8.53 -7.45
N LEU A 195 5.20 8.15 -7.32
CA LEU A 195 4.23 8.25 -8.40
C LEU A 195 3.72 9.68 -8.57
N HIS A 196 3.56 10.43 -7.48
CA HIS A 196 3.10 11.82 -7.49
C HIS A 196 4.13 12.75 -8.14
N GLN A 197 5.43 12.58 -7.85
CA GLN A 197 6.50 13.37 -8.46
C GLN A 197 6.56 13.21 -9.99
N ASN A 198 6.23 12.02 -10.50
CA ASN A 198 6.15 11.78 -11.94
C ASN A 198 5.03 12.64 -12.58
N GLN A 199 3.91 12.82 -11.88
CA GLN A 199 2.78 13.64 -12.35
C GLN A 199 3.12 15.13 -12.34
N GLU A 200 3.78 15.64 -11.30
CA GLU A 200 4.10 17.08 -11.19
C GLU A 200 5.21 17.52 -12.15
N SER A 201 6.28 16.72 -12.26
CA SER A 201 7.46 17.08 -13.06
C SER A 201 7.33 16.72 -14.55
N GLY A 202 6.35 15.88 -14.91
CA GLY A 202 6.19 15.33 -16.26
C GLY A 202 7.34 14.42 -16.69
N LYS A 203 8.21 14.02 -15.76
CA LYS A 203 9.34 13.15 -15.99
C LYS A 203 9.30 12.00 -14.99
N THR A 204 9.57 10.79 -15.46
CA THR A 204 9.52 9.60 -14.59
C THR A 204 10.88 9.34 -13.93
N LEU A 205 10.87 9.02 -12.64
CA LEU A 205 12.05 8.47 -11.96
C LEU A 205 12.22 6.97 -12.22
N LEU A 206 11.12 6.30 -12.58
CA LEU A 206 11.04 4.86 -12.78
C LEU A 206 11.21 4.49 -14.26
N LYS A 207 12.02 3.47 -14.54
CA LYS A 207 12.27 2.96 -15.90
C LYS A 207 11.04 2.31 -16.55
N MET A 208 10.10 1.84 -15.74
CA MET A 208 8.83 1.27 -16.19
C MET A 208 7.69 1.90 -15.38
N GLN A 209 6.53 2.08 -16.02
CA GLN A 209 5.35 2.62 -15.36
C GLN A 209 4.58 1.51 -14.63
N PRO A 210 4.35 1.61 -13.32
CA PRO A 210 3.46 0.70 -12.61
C PRO A 210 2.02 0.82 -13.13
N ASN A 211 1.29 -0.30 -13.17
CA ASN A 211 -0.12 -0.34 -13.54
C ASN A 211 -1.05 -0.14 -12.34
N PHE A 212 -0.59 -0.53 -11.15
CA PHE A 212 -1.39 -0.47 -9.92
C PHE A 212 -0.49 -0.06 -8.75
N CYS A 213 -1.06 0.64 -7.78
CA CYS A 213 -0.42 0.91 -6.50
C CYS A 213 -1.37 0.55 -5.36
N PHE A 214 -0.91 -0.33 -4.48
CA PHE A 214 -1.63 -0.78 -3.30
C PHE A 214 -0.95 -0.24 -2.06
N LEU A 215 -1.68 0.51 -1.26
CA LEU A 215 -1.23 1.04 0.02
C LEU A 215 -1.87 0.18 1.11
N VAL A 216 -1.07 -0.42 1.99
CA VAL A 216 -1.59 -1.31 3.05
C VAL A 216 -1.16 -0.84 4.43
N GLY A 217 -2.13 -0.66 5.33
CA GLY A 217 -1.87 -0.10 6.67
C GLY A 217 -1.17 1.25 6.62
N SER A 218 -1.62 2.16 5.75
CA SER A 218 -0.85 3.35 5.37
C SER A 218 -1.11 4.55 6.29
N PRO A 219 -0.05 5.25 6.76
CA PRO A 219 -0.18 6.53 7.44
C PRO A 219 -0.32 7.71 6.46
N LEU A 220 -0.41 7.49 5.15
CA LEU A 220 -0.37 8.56 4.15
C LEU A 220 -1.42 9.66 4.41
N GLY A 221 -2.63 9.32 4.88
CA GLY A 221 -3.65 10.31 5.23
C GLY A 221 -3.20 11.29 6.32
N LEU A 222 -2.39 10.83 7.29
CA LEU A 222 -1.78 11.69 8.30
C LEU A 222 -0.71 12.59 7.69
N PHE A 223 0.16 12.05 6.83
CA PHE A 223 1.19 12.84 6.15
C PHE A 223 0.60 13.96 5.30
N LEU A 224 -0.43 13.66 4.51
CA LEU A 224 -1.15 14.67 3.72
C LEU A 224 -1.80 15.73 4.60
N THR A 225 -2.21 15.39 5.83
CA THR A 225 -2.75 16.37 6.79
C THR A 225 -1.66 17.24 7.43
N MET A 226 -0.47 16.65 7.69
CA MET A 226 0.64 17.34 8.34
C MET A 226 1.45 18.24 7.42
N ASP A 227 1.42 17.99 6.11
CA ASP A 227 2.05 18.85 5.13
C ASP A 227 1.35 20.22 5.13
N PHE A 228 1.89 21.16 5.92
CA PHE A 228 1.38 22.52 6.12
C PHE A 228 1.29 23.33 4.81
N GLN A 229 1.85 22.83 3.70
CA GLN A 229 1.71 23.40 2.35
C GLN A 229 0.50 22.88 1.56
N THR A 230 -0.45 22.20 2.20
CA THR A 230 -1.77 21.83 1.64
C THR A 230 -2.70 23.04 1.36
N GLU A 231 -2.15 24.15 0.88
CA GLU A 231 -2.93 25.16 0.17
C GLU A 231 -3.26 24.61 -1.23
N LYS A 232 -4.56 24.48 -1.56
CA LYS A 232 -5.22 24.35 -2.88
C LYS A 232 -4.58 23.50 -4.00
N LYS A 233 -3.29 23.63 -4.30
CA LYS A 233 -2.53 22.94 -5.36
C LYS A 233 -2.55 21.41 -5.25
N GLN A 234 -2.40 20.82 -4.06
CA GLN A 234 -2.47 19.36 -3.92
C GLN A 234 -3.92 18.84 -4.12
N MET A 235 -4.96 19.56 -3.67
CA MET A 235 -6.35 19.18 -3.96
C MET A 235 -6.70 19.30 -5.45
N GLU A 236 -6.11 20.26 -6.18
CA GLU A 236 -6.22 20.31 -7.65
C GLU A 236 -5.54 19.10 -8.32
N SER A 237 -4.45 18.59 -7.74
CA SER A 237 -3.76 17.38 -8.23
C SER A 237 -4.58 16.09 -8.08
N PHE A 238 -5.49 16.05 -7.09
CA PHE A 238 -6.39 14.92 -6.80
C PHE A 238 -7.72 14.95 -7.56
N ASN A 239 -7.84 15.85 -8.54
CA ASN A 239 -9.06 16.05 -9.32
C ASN A 239 -8.93 15.54 -10.76
N TYR A 240 -7.96 14.67 -11.03
CA TYR A 240 -7.85 14.03 -12.33
C TYR A 240 -9.03 13.11 -12.59
N VAL A 241 -9.70 13.32 -13.73
CA VAL A 241 -10.78 12.46 -14.20
C VAL A 241 -10.19 11.34 -15.05
N ASN A 242 -10.32 10.11 -14.57
CA ASN A 242 -9.94 8.93 -15.31
C ASN A 242 -10.78 8.83 -16.60
N PRO A 243 -10.16 8.88 -17.80
CA PRO A 243 -10.92 8.89 -19.05
C PRO A 243 -11.64 7.56 -19.32
N ALA A 244 -11.20 6.45 -18.70
CA ALA A 244 -11.83 5.14 -18.88
C ALA A 244 -13.10 4.98 -18.04
N THR A 245 -13.16 5.58 -16.85
CA THR A 245 -14.29 5.42 -15.91
C THR A 245 -15.12 6.67 -15.73
N GLY A 246 -14.62 7.84 -16.15
CA GLY A 246 -15.24 9.16 -15.93
C GLY A 246 -15.18 9.64 -14.47
N LYS A 247 -14.45 8.94 -13.60
CA LYS A 247 -14.38 9.21 -12.17
C LYS A 247 -13.10 9.94 -11.78
N ARG A 248 -13.18 10.75 -10.72
CA ARG A 248 -12.03 11.41 -10.09
C ARG A 248 -11.20 10.38 -9.32
N GLN A 249 -9.87 10.48 -9.43
CA GLN A 249 -8.92 9.61 -8.74
C GLN A 249 -7.72 10.41 -8.21
N LEU A 250 -7.01 9.84 -7.23
CA LEU A 250 -5.87 10.49 -6.58
C LEU A 250 -4.73 10.81 -7.54
N LEU A 251 -4.33 9.87 -8.42
CA LEU A 251 -3.21 10.06 -9.34
C LEU A 251 -3.64 9.87 -10.79
N LYS A 252 -3.00 10.58 -11.71
CA LYS A 252 -3.35 10.61 -13.15
C LYS A 252 -3.22 9.26 -13.85
N GLU A 253 -2.12 8.56 -13.60
CA GLU A 253 -1.70 7.43 -14.43
C GLU A 253 -1.87 6.07 -13.77
N VAL A 254 -1.96 6.04 -12.45
CA VAL A 254 -1.96 4.81 -11.66
C VAL A 254 -3.12 4.83 -10.67
N PRO A 255 -4.06 3.87 -10.72
CA PRO A 255 -5.07 3.72 -9.69
C PRO A 255 -4.42 3.37 -8.35
N ILE A 256 -4.83 4.08 -7.31
CA ILE A 256 -4.45 3.83 -5.91
C ILE A 256 -5.56 3.03 -5.23
N PHE A 257 -5.19 1.90 -4.64
CA PHE A 257 -6.06 1.16 -3.72
C PHE A 257 -5.46 1.19 -2.33
N HIS A 258 -6.21 1.69 -1.36
CA HIS A 258 -5.79 1.76 0.02
C HIS A 258 -6.57 0.73 0.85
N LEU A 259 -5.86 -0.23 1.45
CA LEU A 259 -6.44 -1.29 2.27
C LEU A 259 -5.93 -1.18 3.70
N TYR A 260 -6.83 -1.27 4.66
CA TYR A 260 -6.44 -1.31 6.06
C TYR A 260 -7.47 -2.05 6.91
N HIS A 261 -7.00 -2.54 8.04
CA HIS A 261 -7.87 -3.08 9.06
C HIS A 261 -8.40 -1.94 9.95
N PRO A 262 -9.69 -1.95 10.37
CA PRO A 262 -10.24 -0.90 11.24
C PRO A 262 -9.52 -0.70 12.59
N TYR A 263 -8.79 -1.71 13.06
CA TYR A 263 -8.00 -1.68 14.30
C TYR A 263 -6.51 -1.41 14.09
N ASP A 264 -6.08 -1.15 12.86
CA ASP A 264 -4.69 -0.76 12.60
C ASP A 264 -4.46 0.68 13.11
N PRO A 265 -3.61 0.89 14.13
CA PRO A 265 -3.42 2.19 14.76
C PRO A 265 -2.60 3.15 13.89
N VAL A 266 -2.01 2.68 12.79
CA VAL A 266 -1.15 3.45 11.89
C VAL A 266 -1.89 3.83 10.61
N ALA A 267 -3.00 3.17 10.28
CA ALA A 267 -3.73 3.43 9.05
C ALA A 267 -4.61 4.69 9.16
N TYR A 268 -4.49 5.60 8.19
CA TYR A 268 -5.29 6.83 8.10
C TYR A 268 -5.96 6.97 6.74
N ARG A 269 -7.21 7.42 6.75
CA ARG A 269 -8.05 7.52 5.55
C ARG A 269 -7.52 8.49 4.50
N LEU A 270 -7.77 8.17 3.23
CA LEU A 270 -7.37 9.02 2.10
C LEU A 270 -8.54 9.70 1.40
N ASP A 271 -9.71 9.07 1.40
CA ASP A 271 -10.90 9.57 0.72
C ASP A 271 -11.42 10.94 1.21
N PRO A 272 -11.29 11.34 2.51
CA PRO A 272 -11.56 12.73 2.92
C PRO A 272 -10.68 13.80 2.25
N HIS A 273 -9.50 13.44 1.76
CA HIS A 273 -8.63 14.35 1.00
C HIS A 273 -9.08 14.53 -0.45
N LEU A 274 -9.92 13.62 -0.98
CA LEU A 274 -10.57 13.76 -2.29
C LEU A 274 -11.81 14.65 -2.22
N ASP A 275 -12.67 14.40 -1.23
CA ASP A 275 -13.84 15.20 -0.92
C ASP A 275 -14.10 15.12 0.60
N PRO A 276 -14.11 16.24 1.33
CA PRO A 276 -14.37 16.25 2.77
C PRO A 276 -15.68 15.56 3.17
N ALA A 277 -16.67 15.46 2.26
CA ALA A 277 -17.92 14.76 2.54
C ALA A 277 -17.72 13.27 2.86
N PHE A 278 -16.64 12.63 2.39
CA PHE A 278 -16.29 11.25 2.75
C PHE A 278 -16.06 11.05 4.25
N SER A 279 -15.72 12.10 5.01
CA SER A 279 -15.56 12.03 6.47
C SER A 279 -16.84 11.65 7.23
N ASN A 280 -18.01 11.80 6.59
CA ASN A 280 -19.31 11.48 7.20
C ASN A 280 -19.71 10.01 7.09
N TYR A 281 -18.94 9.20 6.35
CA TYR A 281 -19.25 7.80 6.03
C TYR A 281 -18.07 6.90 6.35
N ASP A 282 -18.34 5.64 6.68
CA ASP A 282 -17.29 4.63 6.83
C ASP A 282 -16.65 4.29 5.48
N PRO A 283 -15.38 3.83 5.48
CA PRO A 283 -14.73 3.34 4.28
C PRO A 283 -15.44 2.12 3.70
N PHE A 284 -15.16 1.82 2.43
CA PHE A 284 -15.81 0.69 1.77
C PHE A 284 -15.39 -0.64 2.41
N GLU A 285 -16.34 -1.35 3.03
CA GLU A 285 -16.07 -2.64 3.67
C GLU A 285 -15.86 -3.73 2.62
N LEU A 286 -14.71 -4.40 2.66
CA LEU A 286 -14.43 -5.56 1.82
C LEU A 286 -15.16 -6.78 2.37
N GLU A 287 -16.03 -7.36 1.57
CA GLU A 287 -16.52 -8.70 1.84
C GLU A 287 -15.39 -9.73 1.67
N PHE A 288 -15.40 -10.77 2.51
CA PHE A 288 -14.51 -11.93 2.35
C PHE A 288 -14.49 -12.42 0.91
N PHE A 289 -13.31 -12.68 0.36
CA PHE A 289 -13.15 -13.09 -1.02
C PHE A 289 -13.98 -14.34 -1.32
N VAL A 290 -14.03 -15.30 -0.40
CA VAL A 290 -14.86 -16.51 -0.54
C VAL A 290 -16.33 -16.16 -0.76
N ARG A 291 -16.85 -15.18 -0.02
CA ARG A 291 -18.25 -14.72 -0.13
C ARG A 291 -18.48 -14.06 -1.49
N ARG A 292 -17.54 -13.22 -1.94
CA ARG A 292 -17.60 -12.60 -3.27
C ARG A 292 -17.54 -13.63 -4.39
N SER A 293 -16.69 -14.66 -4.23
CA SER A 293 -16.38 -15.65 -5.26
C SER A 293 -17.40 -16.80 -5.38
N LYS A 294 -18.02 -17.27 -4.29
CA LYS A 294 -18.84 -18.50 -4.30
C LYS A 294 -20.31 -18.33 -3.86
N GLY A 295 -20.72 -17.15 -3.41
CA GLY A 295 -22.08 -16.97 -2.86
C GLY A 295 -22.28 -17.67 -1.51
N SER A 296 -23.32 -17.28 -0.78
CA SER A 296 -23.43 -17.48 0.68
C SER A 296 -23.99 -18.83 1.13
N SER A 297 -23.17 -19.65 1.80
CA SER A 297 -23.65 -20.74 2.69
C SER A 297 -22.77 -21.00 3.93
N LEU A 298 -21.76 -20.18 4.19
CA LEU A 298 -20.79 -20.40 5.26
C LEU A 298 -21.26 -19.82 6.62
N PRO A 299 -21.10 -20.52 7.76
CA PRO A 299 -21.57 -20.09 9.09
C PRO A 299 -21.04 -18.72 9.54
N VAL A 300 -19.77 -18.42 9.25
CA VAL A 300 -19.14 -17.11 9.56
C VAL A 300 -19.92 -15.95 8.92
N VAL A 301 -20.51 -16.17 7.75
CA VAL A 301 -21.31 -15.17 7.01
C VAL A 301 -22.61 -14.82 7.76
N GLN A 302 -23.21 -15.77 8.48
CA GLN A 302 -24.42 -15.52 9.28
C GLN A 302 -24.09 -14.65 10.49
N ILE A 303 -22.94 -14.90 11.13
CA ILE A 303 -22.49 -14.16 12.31
C ILE A 303 -22.12 -12.72 11.93
N THR A 304 -21.34 -12.52 10.86
CA THR A 304 -20.99 -11.17 10.38
C THR A 304 -22.21 -10.37 9.91
N ASN A 305 -23.16 -10.98 9.20
CA ASN A 305 -24.39 -10.29 8.79
C ASN A 305 -25.27 -9.92 9.99
N ALA A 306 -25.35 -10.77 11.01
CA ALA A 306 -26.05 -10.46 12.26
C ALA A 306 -25.39 -9.29 12.99
N PHE A 307 -24.05 -9.28 13.05
CA PHE A 307 -23.29 -8.20 13.70
C PHE A 307 -23.43 -6.86 12.97
N ASN A 308 -23.29 -6.84 11.64
CA ASN A 308 -23.46 -5.63 10.83
C ASN A 308 -24.91 -5.09 10.88
N SER A 309 -25.90 -5.99 10.97
CA SER A 309 -27.31 -5.61 11.20
C SER A 309 -27.52 -4.96 12.57
N VAL A 310 -26.87 -5.49 13.61
CA VAL A 310 -26.91 -4.92 14.98
C VAL A 310 -26.22 -3.55 15.03
N LEU A 311 -25.03 -3.39 14.44
CA LEU A 311 -24.33 -2.10 14.39
C LEU A 311 -25.12 -1.03 13.61
N THR A 312 -25.78 -1.42 12.53
CA THR A 312 -26.67 -0.53 11.77
C THR A 312 -27.91 -0.14 12.57
N THR A 313 -28.45 -1.06 13.37
CA THR A 313 -29.62 -0.82 14.25
C THR A 313 -29.27 0.06 15.45
N LEU A 314 -28.02 -0.03 15.94
CA LEU A 314 -27.48 0.83 16.99
C LEU A 314 -27.05 2.23 16.49
N GLY A 315 -27.24 2.53 15.20
CA GLY A 315 -26.92 3.83 14.62
C GLY A 315 -25.42 4.09 14.46
N VAL A 316 -24.57 3.05 14.58
CA VAL A 316 -23.12 3.15 14.41
C VAL A 316 -22.77 3.28 12.93
N ASN A 317 -23.44 2.55 12.05
CA ASN A 317 -23.29 2.67 10.60
C ASN A 317 -24.44 3.49 10.00
N LYS A 318 -24.14 4.66 9.43
CA LYS A 318 -25.13 5.44 8.66
C LYS A 318 -25.48 4.69 7.37
N LYS A 319 -26.77 4.47 7.13
CA LYS A 319 -27.24 3.91 5.86
C LYS A 319 -26.77 4.78 4.69
N PRO A 320 -26.39 4.19 3.53
CA PRO A 320 -25.93 4.95 2.38
C PRO A 320 -27.05 5.87 1.86
N ASP A 321 -26.89 7.16 2.11
CA ASP A 321 -27.80 8.21 1.65
C ASP A 321 -27.49 8.60 0.18
N GLU A 322 -28.29 9.49 -0.39
CA GLU A 322 -28.09 9.95 -1.77
C GLU A 322 -26.75 10.69 -1.95
N ASN A 323 -26.22 11.30 -0.89
CA ASN A 323 -24.92 11.96 -0.92
C ASN A 323 -23.78 10.95 -1.07
N TYR A 324 -23.80 9.85 -0.32
CA TYR A 324 -22.82 8.77 -0.48
C TYR A 324 -22.88 8.15 -1.88
N LYS A 325 -24.09 7.89 -2.40
CA LYS A 325 -24.26 7.38 -3.77
C LYS A 325 -23.69 8.34 -4.81
N ARG A 326 -23.86 9.66 -4.62
CA ARG A 326 -23.26 10.69 -5.47
C ARG A 326 -21.73 10.64 -5.41
N LEU A 327 -21.15 10.55 -4.22
CA LEU A 327 -19.70 10.45 -4.04
C LEU A 327 -19.11 9.24 -4.77
N VAL A 328 -19.70 8.04 -4.59
CA VAL A 328 -19.25 6.80 -5.25
C VAL A 328 -19.40 6.85 -6.78
N ARG A 329 -20.33 7.66 -7.31
CA ARG A 329 -20.45 7.92 -8.75
C ARG A 329 -19.38 8.87 -9.28
N LEU A 330 -18.97 9.85 -8.49
CA LEU A 330 -18.01 10.88 -8.90
C LEU A 330 -16.55 10.47 -8.73
N TYR A 331 -16.25 9.65 -7.73
CA TYR A 331 -14.89 9.27 -7.34
C TYR A 331 -14.66 7.76 -7.47
N GLU A 332 -13.43 7.39 -7.79
CA GLU A 332 -12.95 6.02 -7.59
C GLU A 332 -12.88 5.72 -6.09
N ILE A 333 -13.27 4.50 -5.71
CA ILE A 333 -13.16 4.07 -4.32
C ILE A 333 -11.69 3.79 -4.05
N VAL A 334 -11.09 4.59 -3.18
CA VAL A 334 -9.69 4.45 -2.77
C VAL A 334 -9.60 3.59 -1.52
N ASP A 335 -10.36 3.93 -0.48
CA ASP A 335 -10.27 3.31 0.85
C ASP A 335 -11.14 2.06 0.97
N HIS A 336 -10.51 0.98 1.42
CA HIS A 336 -11.11 -0.34 1.60
C HIS A 336 -10.78 -0.87 3.01
N ALA A 337 -11.80 -1.05 3.85
CA ALA A 337 -11.65 -1.66 5.16
C ALA A 337 -11.72 -3.19 5.06
N LEU A 338 -10.77 -3.88 5.70
CA LEU A 338 -10.79 -5.35 5.80
C LEU A 338 -11.96 -5.81 6.70
N PRO A 339 -12.56 -6.97 6.40
CA PRO A 339 -13.65 -7.49 7.21
C PRO A 339 -13.17 -7.87 8.60
N VAL A 340 -13.94 -7.50 9.62
CA VAL A 340 -13.65 -7.84 11.01
C VAL A 340 -14.15 -9.26 11.29
N MET A 341 -13.26 -10.17 11.67
CA MET A 341 -13.65 -11.49 12.17
C MET A 341 -14.34 -11.35 13.53
N SER A 342 -15.55 -11.89 13.68
CA SER A 342 -16.35 -11.79 14.92
C SER A 342 -15.82 -12.63 16.09
N GLU A 343 -14.85 -13.53 15.88
CA GLU A 343 -14.51 -14.56 16.89
C GLU A 343 -13.26 -14.29 17.76
N VAL A 344 -12.45 -13.23 17.53
CA VAL A 344 -11.30 -12.94 18.41
C VAL A 344 -11.07 -11.44 18.60
N VAL A 345 -12.11 -10.71 19.05
CA VAL A 345 -11.95 -9.39 19.68
C VAL A 345 -11.97 -9.57 21.21
N VAL A 346 -11.16 -10.51 21.72
CA VAL A 346 -11.03 -10.71 23.18
C VAL A 346 -10.09 -9.65 23.78
N ASN A 347 -9.29 -8.95 22.97
CA ASN A 347 -8.45 -7.86 23.44
C ASN A 347 -8.02 -6.91 22.31
N GLU A 348 -8.80 -5.85 22.07
CA GLU A 348 -8.61 -4.85 21.00
C GLU A 348 -7.18 -4.27 20.94
N TYR A 349 -6.51 -4.17 22.09
CA TYR A 349 -5.16 -3.60 22.22
C TYR A 349 -4.01 -4.58 21.97
N LEU A 350 -4.22 -5.89 22.20
CA LEU A 350 -3.15 -6.89 22.01
C LEU A 350 -2.97 -7.29 20.54
N ASN A 351 -3.99 -7.08 19.70
CA ASN A 351 -3.98 -7.46 18.28
C ASN A 351 -3.66 -6.31 17.31
N ALA A 352 -3.63 -5.05 17.76
CA ALA A 352 -3.40 -3.89 16.90
C ALA A 352 -2.05 -3.94 16.14
N GLY A 353 -0.98 -4.35 16.83
CA GLY A 353 0.33 -4.56 16.20
C GLY A 353 0.40 -5.76 15.28
N ASP A 354 -0.31 -6.83 15.63
CA ASP A 354 -0.38 -8.05 14.83
C ASP A 354 -1.05 -7.79 13.49
N VAL A 355 -2.15 -7.06 13.54
CA VAL A 355 -2.91 -6.60 12.38
C VAL A 355 -2.06 -5.72 11.48
N HIS A 356 -1.33 -4.74 12.05
CA HIS A 356 -0.47 -3.85 11.25
C HIS A 356 0.66 -4.60 10.53
N LEU A 357 1.25 -5.62 11.16
CA LEU A 357 2.43 -6.31 10.61
C LEU A 357 2.08 -7.44 9.61
N LYS A 358 0.85 -7.96 9.64
CA LYS A 358 0.44 -9.17 8.90
C LYS A 358 -0.19 -8.95 7.53
N TYR A 359 -0.21 -7.72 6.98
CA TYR A 359 -0.79 -7.48 5.65
C TYR A 359 -0.17 -8.34 4.55
N TRP A 360 1.15 -8.60 4.61
CA TRP A 360 1.87 -9.43 3.63
C TRP A 360 1.31 -10.84 3.52
N SER A 361 0.90 -11.46 4.63
CA SER A 361 0.28 -12.80 4.67
C SER A 361 -1.24 -12.80 4.76
N ASN A 362 -1.88 -11.63 4.71
CA ASN A 362 -3.32 -11.57 4.85
C ASN A 362 -3.98 -12.07 3.55
N THR A 363 -4.81 -13.12 3.65
CA THR A 363 -5.44 -13.73 2.48
C THR A 363 -6.35 -12.76 1.73
N GLU A 364 -7.10 -11.91 2.43
CA GLU A 364 -8.03 -10.97 1.81
C GLU A 364 -7.31 -9.88 1.02
N VAL A 365 -6.20 -9.35 1.57
CA VAL A 365 -5.33 -8.39 0.89
C VAL A 365 -4.76 -8.99 -0.40
N ASN A 366 -4.19 -10.20 -0.29
CA ASN A 366 -3.59 -10.88 -1.43
C ASN A 366 -4.64 -11.24 -2.50
N CYS A 367 -5.82 -11.72 -2.10
CA CYS A 367 -6.92 -11.99 -3.01
C CYS A 367 -7.42 -10.71 -3.71
N PHE A 368 -7.50 -9.58 -2.99
CA PHE A 368 -7.86 -8.30 -3.59
C PHE A 368 -6.84 -7.83 -4.63
N ILE A 369 -5.54 -7.93 -4.32
CA ILE A 369 -4.47 -7.60 -5.28
C ILE A 369 -4.59 -8.47 -6.53
N LEU A 370 -4.71 -9.80 -6.34
CA LEU A 370 -4.85 -10.77 -7.43
C LEU A 370 -6.08 -10.50 -8.31
N GLU A 371 -7.18 -10.05 -7.72
CA GLU A 371 -8.39 -9.64 -8.46
C GLU A 371 -8.14 -8.38 -9.30
N LYS A 372 -7.53 -7.34 -8.72
CA LYS A 372 -7.27 -6.07 -9.43
C LYS A 372 -6.30 -6.24 -10.59
N ILE A 373 -5.30 -7.11 -10.46
CA ILE A 373 -4.38 -7.44 -11.56
C ILE A 373 -4.99 -8.42 -12.60
N GLY A 374 -6.23 -8.88 -12.38
CA GLY A 374 -6.96 -9.75 -13.31
C GLY A 374 -6.58 -11.23 -13.25
N VAL A 375 -5.90 -11.67 -12.20
CA VAL A 375 -5.57 -13.08 -11.96
C VAL A 375 -6.76 -13.82 -11.35
N LEU A 376 -7.37 -13.28 -10.29
CA LEU A 376 -8.61 -13.85 -9.75
C LEU A 376 -9.83 -13.16 -10.37
N LYS A 377 -10.90 -13.92 -10.61
CA LYS A 377 -12.18 -13.39 -11.07
C LYS A 377 -13.25 -13.65 -10.03
N VAL A 378 -13.96 -12.59 -9.66
CA VAL A 378 -15.19 -12.70 -8.89
C VAL A 378 -16.32 -13.02 -9.87
N GLU A 379 -16.90 -14.22 -9.78
CA GLU A 379 -18.11 -14.54 -10.54
C GLU A 379 -19.26 -13.68 -10.00
N LYS A 380 -19.57 -12.57 -10.70
CA LYS A 380 -20.82 -11.84 -10.43
C LYS A 380 -21.97 -12.77 -10.81
N GLN A 381 -22.60 -13.42 -9.82
CA GLN A 381 -23.93 -13.96 -10.04
C GLN A 381 -24.80 -12.80 -10.52
N LYS A 382 -25.41 -12.97 -11.71
CA LYS A 382 -26.45 -12.07 -12.19
C LYS A 382 -27.47 -11.92 -11.06
N GLN A 383 -27.53 -10.75 -10.44
CA GLN A 383 -28.67 -10.40 -9.61
C GLN A 383 -29.89 -10.52 -10.53
N SER A 384 -30.69 -11.57 -10.33
CA SER A 384 -31.98 -11.71 -10.97
C SER A 384 -32.80 -10.48 -10.59
N ALA A 385 -33.35 -9.86 -11.64
CA ALA A 385 -34.10 -8.61 -11.63
C ALA A 385 -35.22 -8.55 -10.60
#